data_AF-A0AA96YBJ3-F1
#
_entry.id   AF-A0AA96YBJ3-F1
#
_cell.length_a   1.000
_cell.length_b   1.000
_cell.length_c   1.000
_cell.angle_alpha   90.00
_cell.angle_beta   90.00
_cell.angle_gamma   90.00
#
_symmetry.space_group_name_H-M   'P 1'
#
loop_
_entity.id
_entity.type
_entity.pdbx_description
1 polymer ?
#
loop_
_entity_poly.entity_id
_entity_poly.type
_entity_poly.pdbx_seq_one_letter_code
_entity_poly.pdbx_strand_id
1 'polypeptide(L)'
;MGLFNRVFRPASPPSSPPAPLPAKPKSLTELERELEHERRQAIQARPVSAPPPRRSGSFLGKLLGLGLLVGIPVGVLWAINLPYAPIRRPVAEKAPVLLLPSYVSMDNNYKAAIALTQQAKQLIDNPTRPEDIDAGQRKAIEAQKRLDELPVWLRDYWYDGWSGLYRWSFTTAGFNNARMEVARLQAKAAQEQSAQTALVTAEQAIAQAKQTYQQAANPTDQAGAIAAWQAGLQDLELIPSQTLAGRTARTRHAAAVAELRSTVGLAAESAKVNAQIENARQFAWQAAKAAQNPPHTVAEWDRVMDLWNEAIARLRQVPSNDLQGKAEAEKLLAQYQANLGEIRVRRDAEAEAVRRLTRVNQEIQQFQQLAGSTDANYQISQLNRILTELKAIPSGTTVYKEAELLTIQAQNALSKLTGQ
;
A
#
# COMPACT_ATOMS: atom_id res chain seq x y z
N MET A 1 13.73 -63.93 -21.24
CA MET A 1 14.22 -62.72 -21.94
C MET A 1 13.45 -61.56 -21.33
N GLY A 2 13.92 -60.88 -20.28
CA GLY A 2 15.15 -60.11 -20.30
C GLY A 2 14.87 -58.80 -21.06
N LEU A 3 15.04 -57.61 -20.53
CA LEU A 3 16.10 -57.15 -19.65
C LEU A 3 15.78 -55.72 -19.13
N PHE A 4 16.52 -55.32 -18.10
CA PHE A 4 16.87 -53.93 -17.74
C PHE A 4 15.90 -53.09 -16.90
N ASN A 5 16.03 -53.37 -15.60
CA ASN A 5 15.93 -52.46 -14.47
C ASN A 5 16.93 -51.27 -14.58
N ARG A 6 16.57 -50.12 -13.96
CA ARG A 6 17.34 -48.86 -13.75
C ARG A 6 17.41 -47.98 -15.00
N VAL A 7 16.87 -46.77 -15.01
CA VAL A 7 17.30 -45.56 -14.27
C VAL A 7 16.08 -44.63 -14.08
N PHE A 8 16.14 -43.75 -13.07
CA PHE A 8 15.12 -42.77 -12.64
C PHE A 8 14.14 -43.24 -11.56
N ARG A 9 14.65 -43.23 -10.32
CA ARG A 9 13.86 -42.99 -9.11
C ARG A 9 13.04 -41.69 -9.30
N PRO A 10 11.73 -41.66 -9.00
CA PRO A 10 11.12 -40.38 -8.64
C PRO A 10 11.76 -39.95 -7.32
N ALA A 11 12.40 -38.78 -7.32
CA ALA A 11 12.78 -38.14 -6.08
C ALA A 11 11.49 -37.90 -5.29
N SER A 12 11.39 -38.51 -4.10
CA SER A 12 10.41 -38.10 -3.10
C SER A 12 10.54 -36.58 -2.93
N PRO A 13 9.44 -35.81 -2.99
CA PRO A 13 9.53 -34.40 -2.68
C PRO A 13 10.10 -34.27 -1.26
N PRO A 14 11.01 -33.33 -0.99
CA PRO A 14 11.40 -33.07 0.37
C PRO A 14 10.12 -32.75 1.15
N SER A 15 9.85 -33.53 2.19
CA SER A 15 8.85 -33.19 3.19
C SER A 15 9.26 -31.83 3.76
N SER A 16 8.62 -30.77 3.28
CA SER A 16 8.75 -29.45 3.89
C SER A 16 8.39 -29.58 5.37
N PRO A 17 9.26 -29.16 6.30
CA PRO A 17 8.88 -29.09 7.70
C PRO A 17 7.64 -28.20 7.82
N PRO A 18 6.69 -28.52 8.73
CA PRO A 18 5.50 -27.70 8.91
C PRO A 18 5.94 -26.25 9.17
N ALA A 19 5.33 -25.32 8.44
CA ALA A 19 5.55 -23.90 8.62
C ALA A 19 5.43 -23.55 10.12
N PRO A 20 6.40 -22.82 10.71
CA PRO A 20 6.27 -22.41 12.10
C PRO A 20 5.04 -21.53 12.20
N LEU A 21 4.12 -21.93 13.09
CA LEU A 21 2.98 -21.12 13.51
C LEU A 21 3.46 -19.69 13.81
N PRO A 22 2.69 -18.64 13.48
CA PRO A 22 3.07 -17.27 13.79
C PRO A 22 3.37 -17.17 15.29
N ALA A 23 4.61 -16.81 15.61
CA ALA A 23 5.07 -16.68 16.98
C ALA A 23 4.14 -15.69 17.68
N LYS A 24 3.48 -16.14 18.75
CA LYS A 24 2.79 -15.24 19.67
C LYS A 24 3.75 -14.12 20.07
N PRO A 25 3.31 -12.85 20.15
CA PRO A 25 4.16 -11.78 20.62
C PRO A 25 4.68 -12.15 22.01
N LYS A 26 6.01 -12.21 22.15
CA LYS A 26 6.69 -12.56 23.40
C LYS A 26 6.20 -11.63 24.50
N SER A 27 5.81 -12.20 25.63
CA SER A 27 5.39 -11.41 26.79
C SER A 27 6.58 -10.64 27.34
N LEU A 28 6.33 -9.50 27.99
CA LEU A 28 7.36 -8.64 28.58
C LEU A 28 8.31 -9.44 29.50
N THR A 29 7.77 -10.45 30.18
CA THR A 29 8.47 -11.35 31.09
C THR A 29 9.41 -12.35 30.38
N GLU A 30 9.14 -12.69 29.12
CA GLU A 30 10.04 -13.52 28.29
C GLU A 30 11.18 -12.69 27.71
N LEU A 31 10.91 -11.46 27.27
CA LEU A 31 11.93 -10.51 26.81
C LEU A 31 12.91 -10.13 27.92
N GLU A 32 12.41 -9.93 29.16
CA GLU A 32 13.25 -9.67 30.34
C GLU A 32 14.17 -10.85 30.66
N ARG A 33 13.67 -12.10 30.56
CA ARG A 33 14.51 -13.29 30.76
C ARG A 33 15.55 -13.47 29.65
N GLU A 34 15.19 -13.17 28.41
CA GLU A 34 16.11 -13.27 27.26
C GLU A 34 17.24 -12.23 27.39
N LEU A 35 16.93 -10.99 27.78
CA LEU A 35 17.92 -9.95 28.05
C LEU A 35 18.82 -10.28 29.25
N GLU A 36 18.27 -10.93 30.28
CA GLU A 36 19.05 -11.41 31.42
C GLU A 36 19.98 -12.57 31.03
N HIS A 37 19.54 -13.48 30.15
CA HIS A 37 20.39 -14.56 29.65
C HIS A 37 21.53 -14.05 28.76
N GLU A 38 21.26 -13.08 27.87
CA GLU A 38 22.31 -12.42 27.08
C GLU A 38 23.30 -11.66 27.96
N ARG A 39 22.81 -10.95 29.00
CA ARG A 39 23.68 -10.31 30.00
C ARG A 39 24.56 -11.32 30.75
N ARG A 40 24.01 -12.46 31.16
CA ARG A 40 24.77 -13.50 31.86
C ARG A 40 25.83 -14.15 30.97
N GLN A 41 25.55 -14.36 29.67
CA GLN A 41 26.52 -14.88 28.70
C GLN A 41 27.64 -13.87 28.40
N ALA A 42 27.30 -12.56 28.28
CA ALA A 42 28.29 -11.49 28.10
C ALA A 42 29.22 -11.32 29.32
N ILE A 43 28.78 -11.69 30.52
CA ILE A 43 29.57 -11.64 31.76
C ILE A 43 30.51 -12.86 31.90
N GLN A 44 30.19 -14.02 31.30
CA GLN A 44 31.03 -15.22 31.38
C GLN A 44 32.16 -15.30 30.33
N ALA A 45 32.12 -14.48 29.26
CA ALA A 45 33.06 -14.58 28.13
C ALA A 45 34.32 -13.70 28.21
N ARG A 46 34.77 -13.26 29.40
CA ARG A 46 36.03 -12.50 29.55
C ARG A 46 37.03 -13.21 30.46
N PRO A 47 38.06 -13.90 29.93
CA PRO A 47 39.25 -14.19 30.70
C PRO A 47 40.04 -12.89 30.93
N VAL A 48 40.41 -12.64 32.19
CA VAL A 48 41.27 -11.53 32.60
C VAL A 48 42.70 -11.82 32.15
N SER A 49 43.18 -11.09 31.14
CA SER A 49 44.60 -11.06 30.77
C SER A 49 45.24 -9.75 31.22
N ALA A 50 46.42 -9.86 31.86
CA ALA A 50 47.21 -8.74 32.36
C ALA A 50 47.77 -7.87 31.20
N PRO A 51 47.95 -6.55 31.40
CA PRO A 51 48.45 -5.67 30.34
C PRO A 51 49.98 -5.77 30.17
N PRO A 52 50.52 -5.72 28.93
CA PRO A 52 51.96 -5.63 28.68
C PRO A 52 52.47 -4.18 28.79
N PRO A 53 53.80 -3.97 29.01
CA PRO A 53 54.36 -2.65 29.26
C PRO A 53 54.50 -1.84 27.96
N ARG A 54 54.14 -0.55 28.01
CA ARG A 54 54.29 0.38 26.88
C ARG A 54 55.65 1.10 26.91
N ARG A 55 56.39 0.99 25.81
CA ARG A 55 57.57 1.78 25.48
C ARG A 55 57.18 3.20 25.05
N SER A 56 58.01 4.16 25.47
CA SER A 56 57.95 5.59 25.16
C SER A 56 58.38 5.92 23.73
N GLY A 57 57.72 6.90 23.11
CA GLY A 57 58.14 7.58 21.88
C GLY A 57 57.57 8.99 21.83
N SER A 58 58.45 9.96 21.98
CA SER A 58 58.26 11.41 22.14
C SER A 58 57.60 12.11 20.95
N PHE A 59 56.80 13.16 21.20
CA PHE A 59 56.81 14.37 20.36
C PHE A 59 56.43 15.61 21.22
N LEU A 60 57.45 16.45 21.49
CA LEU A 60 57.47 17.87 21.92
C LEU A 60 56.60 18.29 23.13
N GLY A 61 57.12 18.74 24.28
CA GLY A 61 58.20 19.72 24.54
C GLY A 61 57.61 21.15 24.46
N LYS A 62 57.65 22.05 25.44
CA LYS A 62 58.51 22.28 26.62
C LYS A 62 57.80 23.29 27.56
N LEU A 63 57.99 23.16 28.88
CA LEU A 63 58.47 24.26 29.74
C LEU A 63 58.84 23.73 31.14
N LEU A 64 60.15 23.77 31.42
CA LEU A 64 60.83 23.61 32.71
C LEU A 64 60.51 24.82 33.61
N GLY A 65 60.27 24.69 34.92
CA GLY A 65 61.24 24.51 36.03
C GLY A 65 60.76 25.43 37.18
N LEU A 66 61.05 25.31 38.48
CA LEU A 66 62.05 24.62 39.28
C LEU A 66 61.52 24.64 40.75
N GLY A 67 61.40 23.50 41.45
CA GLY A 67 62.12 23.15 42.70
C GLY A 67 61.49 23.64 44.02
N LEU A 68 61.55 22.96 45.17
CA LEU A 68 61.93 21.60 45.62
C LEU A 68 61.60 21.57 47.14
N LEU A 69 61.03 20.49 47.70
CA LEU A 69 61.40 19.88 49.02
C LEU A 69 60.34 18.94 49.64
N VAL A 70 60.78 17.68 49.81
CA VAL A 70 60.49 16.64 50.84
C VAL A 70 59.05 16.12 50.89
N GLY A 71 58.74 14.83 50.68
CA GLY A 71 59.49 13.62 50.99
C GLY A 71 58.55 12.65 51.72
N ILE A 72 57.49 12.19 51.04
CA ILE A 72 56.66 11.04 51.44
C ILE A 72 56.43 10.20 50.18
N PRO A 73 56.74 8.89 50.19
CA PRO A 73 56.67 8.06 48.99
C PRO A 73 55.23 7.99 48.45
N VAL A 74 55.09 8.32 47.17
CA VAL A 74 53.84 8.32 46.37
C VAL A 74 53.19 6.92 46.29
N GLY A 75 53.83 5.88 46.83
CA GLY A 75 53.32 4.51 46.91
C GLY A 75 52.31 4.23 48.05
N VAL A 76 52.06 5.18 48.97
CA VAL A 76 51.13 4.97 50.10
C VAL A 76 49.74 5.59 49.87
N LEU A 77 49.57 6.47 48.88
CA LEU A 77 48.27 7.12 48.60
C LEU A 77 47.32 6.26 47.76
N TRP A 78 47.81 5.21 47.08
CA TRP A 78 46.96 4.32 46.30
C TRP A 78 46.12 3.36 47.16
N ALA A 79 46.64 2.97 48.33
CA ALA A 79 45.93 2.08 49.26
C ALA A 79 44.79 2.78 50.04
N ILE A 80 44.78 4.12 50.11
CA ILE A 80 43.76 4.91 50.83
C ILE A 80 42.56 5.27 49.92
N ASN A 81 42.75 5.25 48.60
CA ASN A 81 41.67 5.51 47.64
C ASN A 81 40.90 4.24 47.20
N LEU A 82 41.22 3.07 47.76
CA LEU A 82 40.44 1.86 47.49
C LEU A 82 39.03 1.97 48.11
N PRO A 83 37.96 1.61 47.39
CA PRO A 83 36.58 1.66 47.87
C PRO A 83 36.28 0.41 48.74
N TYR A 84 37.10 0.17 49.76
CA TYR A 84 36.93 -0.96 50.67
C TYR A 84 36.60 -0.45 52.08
N ALA A 85 35.37 -0.71 52.54
CA ALA A 85 34.83 -0.19 53.79
C ALA A 85 35.71 -0.46 55.05
N PRO A 86 36.40 -1.63 55.18
CA PRO A 86 37.28 -1.90 56.32
C PRO A 86 38.52 -1.01 56.44
N ILE A 87 39.06 -0.47 55.32
CA ILE A 87 40.28 0.36 55.32
C ILE A 87 39.94 1.83 55.56
N ARG A 88 38.75 2.28 55.14
CA ARG A 88 38.33 3.68 55.25
C ARG A 88 37.88 4.09 56.65
N ARG A 89 37.36 3.17 57.48
CA ARG A 89 36.92 3.51 58.85
C ARG A 89 38.07 4.05 59.72
N PRO A 90 39.23 3.38 59.83
CA PRO A 90 40.34 3.90 60.62
C PRO A 90 40.90 5.22 60.09
N VAL A 91 40.87 5.43 58.77
CA VAL A 91 41.35 6.67 58.13
C VAL A 91 40.37 7.81 58.35
N ALA A 92 39.06 7.56 58.29
CA ALA A 92 38.04 8.56 58.58
C ALA A 92 38.08 9.03 60.04
N GLU A 93 38.35 8.12 60.99
CA GLU A 93 38.48 8.42 62.42
C GLU A 93 39.78 9.16 62.77
N LYS A 94 40.91 8.81 62.12
CA LYS A 94 42.25 9.31 62.52
C LYS A 94 42.83 10.41 61.62
N ALA A 95 42.43 10.48 60.34
CA ALA A 95 42.99 11.42 59.37
C ALA A 95 41.98 11.79 58.26
N PRO A 96 40.83 12.42 58.60
CA PRO A 96 39.72 12.64 57.67
C PRO A 96 40.06 13.51 56.46
N VAL A 97 41.07 14.40 56.58
CA VAL A 97 41.56 15.27 55.49
C VAL A 97 42.04 14.45 54.28
N LEU A 98 42.55 13.23 54.49
CA LEU A 98 43.03 12.37 53.40
C LEU A 98 41.89 11.82 52.51
N LEU A 99 40.65 11.84 53.00
CA LEU A 99 39.48 11.36 52.26
C LEU A 99 38.74 12.48 51.52
N LEU A 100 39.11 13.76 51.74
CA LEU A 100 38.49 14.94 51.15
C LEU A 100 38.33 14.84 49.61
N PRO A 101 39.38 14.52 48.82
CA PRO A 101 39.24 14.48 47.37
C PRO A 101 38.24 13.41 46.91
N SER A 102 38.18 12.29 47.64
CA SER A 102 37.28 11.18 47.35
C SER A 102 35.83 11.56 47.63
N TYR A 103 35.56 12.23 48.75
CA TYR A 103 34.22 12.71 49.10
C TYR A 103 33.72 13.81 48.16
N VAL A 104 34.58 14.75 47.78
CA VAL A 104 34.26 15.78 46.78
C VAL A 104 33.92 15.14 45.43
N SER A 105 34.69 14.14 45.00
CA SER A 105 34.39 13.42 43.76
C SER A 105 33.05 12.69 43.80
N MET A 106 32.73 12.05 44.92
CA MET A 106 31.45 11.34 45.09
C MET A 106 30.26 12.31 45.10
N ASP A 107 30.36 13.40 45.85
CA ASP A 107 29.30 14.41 45.91
C ASP A 107 29.10 15.11 44.55
N ASN A 108 30.17 15.36 43.80
CA ASN A 108 30.09 15.89 42.44
C ASN A 108 29.38 14.91 41.48
N ASN A 109 29.73 13.62 41.52
CA ASN A 109 29.06 12.60 40.71
C ASN A 109 27.58 12.46 41.08
N TYR A 110 27.25 12.50 42.36
CA TYR A 110 25.87 12.50 42.82
C TYR A 110 25.09 13.73 42.33
N LYS A 111 25.60 14.94 42.53
CA LYS A 111 24.97 16.18 42.03
C LYS A 111 24.80 16.17 40.51
N ALA A 112 25.82 15.74 39.77
CA ALA A 112 25.77 15.62 38.32
C ALA A 112 24.70 14.60 37.90
N ALA A 113 24.61 13.45 38.57
CA ALA A 113 23.58 12.45 38.31
C ALA A 113 22.17 13.00 38.51
N ILE A 114 21.91 13.72 39.62
CA ILE A 114 20.61 14.35 39.88
C ILE A 114 20.26 15.37 38.79
N ALA A 115 21.21 16.24 38.43
CA ALA A 115 21.00 17.25 37.39
C ALA A 115 20.71 16.61 36.02
N LEU A 116 21.48 15.59 35.63
CA LEU A 116 21.27 14.85 34.38
C LEU A 116 19.92 14.11 34.38
N THR A 117 19.51 13.53 35.51
CA THR A 117 18.21 12.87 35.68
C THR A 117 17.06 13.87 35.47
N GLN A 118 17.16 15.07 36.06
CA GLN A 118 16.16 16.12 35.86
C GLN A 118 16.09 16.60 34.41
N GLN A 119 17.23 16.78 33.75
CA GLN A 119 17.27 17.15 32.33
C GLN A 119 16.68 16.05 31.44
N ALA A 120 17.01 14.78 31.72
CA ALA A 120 16.43 13.64 31.01
C ALA A 120 14.90 13.58 31.21
N LYS A 121 14.44 13.84 32.44
CA LYS A 121 13.02 13.90 32.77
C LYS A 121 12.28 14.96 31.94
N GLN A 122 12.82 16.17 31.83
CA GLN A 122 12.21 17.24 31.03
C GLN A 122 12.01 16.82 29.57
N LEU A 123 13.02 16.17 29.00
CA LEU A 123 13.03 15.76 27.60
C LEU A 123 12.15 14.53 27.31
N ILE A 124 12.08 13.57 28.24
CA ILE A 124 11.35 12.30 28.06
C ILE A 124 9.90 12.39 28.54
N ASP A 125 9.60 13.16 29.60
CA ASP A 125 8.24 13.23 30.10
C ASP A 125 7.33 14.13 29.25
N ASN A 126 7.90 15.15 28.60
CA ASN A 126 7.16 16.09 27.74
C ASN A 126 7.87 16.31 26.39
N PRO A 127 8.03 15.25 25.58
CA PRO A 127 8.71 15.38 24.31
C PRO A 127 7.88 16.21 23.33
N THR A 128 8.52 17.17 22.65
CA THR A 128 7.90 17.92 21.57
C THR A 128 8.30 17.39 20.20
N ARG A 129 9.48 16.77 20.12
CA ARG A 129 10.01 16.13 18.92
C ARG A 129 10.69 14.79 19.26
N PRO A 130 10.82 13.87 18.29
CA PRO A 130 11.55 12.61 18.49
C PRO A 130 13.00 12.81 18.97
N GLU A 131 13.68 13.88 18.53
CA GLU A 131 15.06 14.16 18.92
C GLU A 131 15.21 14.49 20.43
N ASP A 132 14.14 14.98 21.06
CA ASP A 132 14.09 15.22 22.51
C ASP A 132 14.23 13.90 23.27
N ILE A 133 13.57 12.83 22.81
CA ILE A 133 13.64 11.50 23.42
C ILE A 133 15.06 10.94 23.36
N ASP A 134 15.72 11.04 22.20
CA ASP A 134 17.09 10.55 22.05
C ASP A 134 18.09 11.34 22.91
N ALA A 135 17.93 12.67 22.95
CA ALA A 135 18.74 13.52 23.81
C ALA A 135 18.50 13.20 25.29
N GLY A 136 17.25 12.98 25.70
CA GLY A 136 16.88 12.58 27.05
C GLY A 136 17.44 11.22 27.43
N GLN A 137 17.40 10.24 26.53
CA GLN A 137 17.94 8.90 26.77
C GLN A 137 19.46 8.95 26.98
N ARG A 138 20.19 9.71 26.16
CA ARG A 138 21.63 9.94 26.35
C ARG A 138 21.93 10.52 27.74
N LYS A 139 21.15 11.50 28.19
CA LYS A 139 21.29 12.08 29.53
C LYS A 139 20.95 11.09 30.65
N ALA A 140 19.94 10.24 30.46
CA ALA A 140 19.62 9.18 31.43
C ALA A 140 20.73 8.13 31.52
N ILE A 141 21.36 7.76 30.40
CA ILE A 141 22.52 6.85 30.38
C ILE A 141 23.73 7.50 31.07
N GLU A 142 23.99 8.78 30.83
CA GLU A 142 25.06 9.50 31.52
C GLU A 142 24.77 9.61 33.04
N ALA A 143 23.53 9.89 33.43
CA ALA A 143 23.10 9.88 34.83
C ALA A 143 23.34 8.51 35.48
N GLN A 144 22.99 7.41 34.79
CA GLN A 144 23.24 6.05 35.26
C GLN A 144 24.74 5.82 35.49
N LYS A 145 25.59 6.22 34.54
CA LYS A 145 27.05 6.12 34.66
C LYS A 145 27.56 6.86 35.90
N ARG A 146 27.08 8.09 36.16
CA ARG A 146 27.45 8.87 37.35
C ARG A 146 26.98 8.22 38.65
N LEU A 147 25.81 7.59 38.66
CA LEU A 147 25.31 6.83 39.81
C LEU A 147 26.11 5.55 40.06
N ASP A 148 26.58 4.88 39.01
CA ASP A 148 27.38 3.66 39.11
C ASP A 148 28.84 3.93 39.53
N GLU A 149 29.33 5.16 39.36
CA GLU A 149 30.60 5.63 39.92
C GLU A 149 30.55 5.81 41.45
N LEU A 150 29.35 5.79 42.06
CA LEU A 150 29.19 5.85 43.51
C LEU A 150 29.42 4.46 44.14
N PRO A 151 30.31 4.34 45.15
CA PRO A 151 30.63 3.05 45.73
C PRO A 151 29.45 2.37 46.41
N VAL A 152 29.37 1.04 46.31
CA VAL A 152 28.28 0.23 46.89
C VAL A 152 28.21 0.38 48.43
N TRP A 153 29.35 0.52 49.10
CA TRP A 153 29.42 0.67 50.55
C TRP A 153 28.83 1.99 51.07
N LEU A 154 28.61 2.99 50.21
CA LEU A 154 27.99 4.27 50.57
C LEU A 154 26.53 4.10 51.02
N ARG A 155 25.92 2.96 50.69
CA ARG A 155 24.55 2.58 51.07
C ARG A 155 24.44 2.15 52.54
N ASP A 156 25.47 1.46 53.04
CA ASP A 156 25.43 0.77 54.34
C ASP A 156 26.19 1.53 55.43
N TYR A 157 27.04 2.49 55.05
CA TYR A 157 27.91 3.24 55.96
C TYR A 157 27.75 4.74 55.75
N TRP A 158 26.89 5.35 56.57
CA TRP A 158 26.83 6.80 56.76
C TRP A 158 27.56 7.15 58.06
N TYR A 159 28.53 8.08 57.98
CA TYR A 159 29.19 8.64 59.15
C TYR A 159 28.57 10.00 59.44
N ASP A 160 27.74 10.08 60.48
CA ASP A 160 27.03 11.30 60.90
C ASP A 160 27.97 12.38 61.50
N GLY A 161 29.28 12.13 61.53
CA GLY A 161 30.25 12.88 62.33
C GLY A 161 31.19 13.82 61.59
N TRP A 162 30.91 14.23 60.35
CA TRP A 162 31.83 15.11 59.60
C TRP A 162 31.14 16.40 59.11
N SER A 163 30.81 17.27 60.08
CA SER A 163 29.97 18.47 59.88
C SER A 163 30.75 19.80 59.74
N GLY A 164 32.10 19.78 59.68
CA GLY A 164 32.89 21.01 59.78
C GLY A 164 33.48 21.61 58.48
N LEU A 165 33.98 20.78 57.55
CA LEU A 165 34.88 21.24 56.47
C LEU A 165 34.31 21.18 55.05
N TYR A 166 33.25 20.40 54.81
CA TYR A 166 32.60 20.33 53.50
C TYR A 166 31.14 19.87 53.67
N ARG A 167 30.21 20.58 53.03
CA ARG A 167 28.78 20.24 53.09
C ARG A 167 28.42 19.23 52.02
N TRP A 168 28.07 18.03 52.47
CA TRP A 168 27.70 16.89 51.64
C TRP A 168 26.20 16.94 51.24
N SER A 169 25.83 16.56 50.01
CA SER A 169 24.44 16.53 49.49
C SER A 169 23.79 15.16 49.24
N PHE A 170 24.56 14.06 49.22
CA PHE A 170 24.05 12.68 49.12
C PHE A 170 23.07 12.32 50.24
N THR A 171 22.05 11.57 49.85
CA THR A 171 21.18 10.82 50.76
C THR A 171 20.91 9.46 50.16
N THR A 172 20.81 8.40 50.98
CA THR A 172 20.47 7.06 50.49
C THR A 172 19.11 7.03 49.81
N ALA A 173 18.14 7.77 50.35
CA ALA A 173 16.82 7.93 49.75
C ALA A 173 16.89 8.61 48.36
N GLY A 174 17.66 9.70 48.24
CA GLY A 174 17.86 10.41 46.98
C GLY A 174 18.58 9.58 45.93
N PHE A 175 19.58 8.79 46.33
CA PHE A 175 20.28 7.85 45.44
C PHE A 175 19.35 6.75 44.91
N ASN A 176 18.59 6.09 45.79
CA ASN A 176 17.66 5.04 45.38
C ASN A 176 16.57 5.60 44.45
N ASN A 177 16.04 6.79 44.77
CA ASN A 177 15.08 7.48 43.92
C ASN A 177 15.68 7.81 42.54
N ALA A 178 16.89 8.39 42.50
CA ALA A 178 17.56 8.72 41.25
C ALA A 178 17.76 7.49 40.36
N ARG A 179 18.17 6.35 40.92
CA ARG A 179 18.31 5.10 40.15
C ARG A 179 16.97 4.59 39.61
N MET A 180 15.92 4.61 40.42
CA MET A 180 14.57 4.23 39.98
C MET A 180 14.07 5.13 38.86
N GLU A 181 14.24 6.44 39.00
CA GLU A 181 13.78 7.41 38.01
C GLU A 181 14.58 7.28 36.71
N VAL A 182 15.91 7.10 36.76
CA VAL A 182 16.73 6.83 35.57
C VAL A 182 16.27 5.56 34.85
N ALA A 183 16.00 4.47 35.58
CA ALA A 183 15.49 3.25 34.99
C ALA A 183 14.10 3.45 34.33
N ARG A 184 13.18 4.16 35.01
CA ARG A 184 11.87 4.52 34.45
C ARG A 184 12.00 5.34 33.17
N LEU A 185 12.89 6.33 33.16
CA LEU A 185 13.14 7.20 32.02
C LEU A 185 13.73 6.43 30.83
N GLN A 186 14.68 5.53 31.06
CA GLN A 186 15.24 4.67 30.02
C GLN A 186 14.19 3.76 29.40
N ALA A 187 13.34 3.14 30.23
CA ALA A 187 12.24 2.29 29.75
C ALA A 187 11.22 3.09 28.92
N LYS A 188 10.85 4.29 29.39
CA LYS A 188 9.94 5.19 28.66
C LYS A 188 10.54 5.66 27.33
N ALA A 189 11.83 6.01 27.31
CA ALA A 189 12.52 6.38 26.08
C ALA A 189 12.56 5.23 25.06
N ALA A 190 12.80 3.99 25.51
CA ALA A 190 12.76 2.82 24.64
C ALA A 190 11.35 2.56 24.07
N GLN A 191 10.30 2.75 24.88
CA GLN A 191 8.92 2.66 24.43
C GLN A 191 8.61 3.72 23.35
N GLU A 192 9.02 4.96 23.55
CA GLU A 192 8.86 6.05 22.58
C GLU A 192 9.62 5.77 21.27
N GLN A 193 10.85 5.26 21.35
CA GLN A 193 11.64 4.88 20.18
C GLN A 193 10.97 3.75 19.38
N SER A 194 10.50 2.70 20.05
CA SER A 194 9.77 1.62 19.40
C SER A 194 8.49 2.12 18.72
N ALA A 195 7.74 3.00 19.38
CA ALA A 195 6.53 3.61 18.80
C ALA A 195 6.85 4.49 17.59
N GLN A 196 7.97 5.22 17.62
CA GLN A 196 8.43 6.03 16.49
C GLN A 196 8.83 5.15 15.30
N THR A 197 9.53 4.03 15.54
CA THR A 197 9.84 3.06 14.47
C THR A 197 8.55 2.52 13.85
N ALA A 198 7.58 2.10 14.66
CA ALA A 198 6.29 1.61 14.17
C ALA A 198 5.54 2.65 13.32
N LEU A 199 5.56 3.92 13.75
CA LEU A 199 4.97 5.03 12.98
C LEU A 199 5.60 5.16 11.59
N VAL A 200 6.93 5.21 11.52
CA VAL A 200 7.65 5.35 10.25
C VAL A 200 7.39 4.15 9.33
N THR A 201 7.42 2.93 9.88
CA THR A 201 7.14 1.72 9.12
C THR A 201 5.72 1.71 8.54
N ALA A 202 4.72 2.07 9.34
CA ALA A 202 3.33 2.14 8.89
C ALA A 202 3.13 3.22 7.81
N GLU A 203 3.73 4.40 7.98
CA GLU A 203 3.69 5.48 6.96
C GLU A 203 4.34 5.05 5.64
N GLN A 204 5.48 4.34 5.70
CA GLN A 204 6.14 3.78 4.51
C GLN A 204 5.28 2.71 3.82
N ALA A 205 4.66 1.81 4.58
CA ALA A 205 3.78 0.78 4.05
C ALA A 205 2.56 1.39 3.33
N ILE A 206 1.96 2.43 3.91
CA ILE A 206 0.88 3.20 3.29
C ILE A 206 1.35 3.86 1.98
N ALA A 207 2.50 4.51 2.00
CA ALA A 207 3.04 5.16 0.81
C ALA A 207 3.33 4.16 -0.34
N GLN A 208 3.89 3.00 0.01
CA GLN A 208 4.15 1.93 -0.95
C GLN A 208 2.84 1.35 -1.51
N ALA A 209 1.85 1.08 -0.66
CA ALA A 209 0.55 0.58 -1.09
C ALA A 209 -0.15 1.55 -2.05
N LYS A 210 -0.07 2.85 -1.78
CA LYS A 210 -0.57 3.90 -2.68
C LYS A 210 0.14 3.86 -4.04
N GLN A 211 1.47 3.72 -4.04
CA GLN A 211 2.24 3.62 -5.28
C GLN A 211 1.85 2.37 -6.08
N THR A 212 1.73 1.22 -5.44
CA THR A 212 1.29 -0.03 -6.08
C THR A 212 -0.11 0.12 -6.67
N TYR A 213 -1.02 0.76 -5.95
CA TYR A 213 -2.38 1.04 -6.43
C TYR A 213 -2.38 1.86 -7.73
N GLN A 214 -1.56 2.91 -7.80
CA GLN A 214 -1.46 3.78 -8.97
C GLN A 214 -0.81 3.09 -10.19
N GLN A 215 0.09 2.13 -9.95
CA GLN A 215 0.81 1.42 -11.01
C GLN A 215 0.10 0.14 -11.47
N ALA A 216 -0.90 -0.32 -10.73
CA ALA A 216 -1.60 -1.57 -11.01
C ALA A 216 -2.45 -1.48 -12.28
N ALA A 217 -2.16 -2.35 -13.25
CA ALA A 217 -2.84 -2.41 -14.55
C ALA A 217 -4.14 -3.22 -14.52
N ASN A 218 -4.35 -4.06 -13.50
CA ASN A 218 -5.52 -4.92 -13.39
C ASN A 218 -6.26 -4.74 -12.04
N PRO A 219 -7.57 -5.08 -11.99
CA PRO A 219 -8.38 -4.90 -10.78
C PRO A 219 -7.95 -5.73 -9.57
N THR A 220 -7.31 -6.89 -9.79
CA THR A 220 -6.88 -7.79 -8.71
C THR A 220 -5.70 -7.20 -7.94
N ASP A 221 -4.71 -6.65 -8.64
CA ASP A 221 -3.55 -5.98 -8.06
C ASP A 221 -3.95 -4.69 -7.35
N GLN A 222 -4.94 -3.97 -7.89
CA GLN A 222 -5.55 -2.82 -7.22
C GLN A 222 -6.23 -3.22 -5.90
N ALA A 223 -6.96 -4.33 -5.86
CA ALA A 223 -7.57 -4.84 -4.63
C ALA A 223 -6.52 -5.24 -3.58
N GLY A 224 -5.42 -5.87 -4.01
CA GLY A 224 -4.29 -6.19 -3.13
C GLY A 224 -3.62 -4.94 -2.54
N ALA A 225 -3.44 -3.89 -3.35
CA ALA A 225 -2.90 -2.62 -2.89
C ALA A 225 -3.83 -1.89 -1.90
N ILE A 226 -5.15 -1.95 -2.10
CA ILE A 226 -6.14 -1.41 -1.14
C ILE A 226 -6.03 -2.16 0.20
N ALA A 227 -5.94 -3.49 0.17
CA ALA A 227 -5.79 -4.28 1.39
C ALA A 227 -4.49 -3.94 2.15
N ALA A 228 -3.37 -3.74 1.42
CA ALA A 228 -2.11 -3.30 2.01
C ALA A 228 -2.20 -1.88 2.62
N TRP A 229 -2.91 -0.96 1.98
CA TRP A 229 -3.14 0.38 2.51
C TRP A 229 -3.99 0.32 3.80
N GLN A 230 -5.05 -0.49 3.81
CA GLN A 230 -5.87 -0.72 5.01
C GLN A 230 -5.07 -1.34 6.16
N ALA A 231 -4.17 -2.29 5.87
CA ALA A 231 -3.28 -2.87 6.87
C ALA A 231 -2.36 -1.80 7.49
N GLY A 232 -1.74 -0.93 6.67
CA GLY A 232 -0.91 0.16 7.19
C GLY A 232 -1.70 1.18 8.04
N LEU A 233 -2.98 1.43 7.72
CA LEU A 233 -3.86 2.24 8.56
C LEU A 233 -4.13 1.57 9.91
N GLN A 234 -4.34 0.26 9.92
CA GLN A 234 -4.51 -0.51 11.15
C GLN A 234 -3.24 -0.49 12.01
N ASP A 235 -2.07 -0.58 11.39
CA ASP A 235 -0.78 -0.50 12.09
C ASP A 235 -0.60 0.85 12.81
N LEU A 236 -1.08 1.96 12.22
CA LEU A 236 -1.09 3.27 12.89
C LEU A 236 -1.97 3.29 14.14
N GLU A 237 -3.09 2.56 14.14
CA GLU A 237 -4.03 2.49 15.28
C GLU A 237 -3.47 1.67 16.45
N LEU A 238 -2.59 0.70 16.16
CA LEU A 238 -1.93 -0.13 17.17
C LEU A 238 -0.82 0.60 17.94
N ILE A 239 -0.38 1.78 17.47
CA ILE A 239 0.67 2.55 18.13
C ILE A 239 0.14 3.13 19.45
N PRO A 240 0.82 2.89 20.60
CA PRO A 240 0.31 3.29 21.89
C PRO A 240 0.05 4.80 21.99
N SER A 241 -1.21 5.15 22.25
CA SER A 241 -1.74 6.51 22.22
C SER A 241 -1.06 7.52 23.16
N GLN A 242 -0.42 7.01 24.23
CA GLN A 242 0.30 7.77 25.24
C GLN A 242 1.69 8.25 24.77
N THR A 243 2.20 7.69 23.67
CA THR A 243 3.50 8.09 23.10
C THR A 243 3.37 9.34 22.24
N LEU A 244 4.47 10.05 22.00
CA LEU A 244 4.49 11.12 21.02
C LEU A 244 4.08 10.59 19.63
N ALA A 245 4.66 9.46 19.22
CA ALA A 245 4.38 8.81 17.95
C ALA A 245 2.89 8.41 17.81
N GLY A 246 2.26 7.87 18.86
CA GLY A 246 0.85 7.50 18.84
C GLY A 246 -0.12 8.69 18.73
N ARG A 247 0.26 9.87 19.25
CA ARG A 247 -0.50 11.11 19.00
C ARG A 247 -0.39 11.55 17.54
N THR A 248 0.82 11.51 16.99
CA THR A 248 1.07 11.81 15.57
C THR A 248 0.33 10.81 14.67
N ALA A 249 0.38 9.52 14.98
CA ALA A 249 -0.27 8.43 14.24
C ALA A 249 -1.77 8.67 14.09
N ARG A 250 -2.47 9.10 15.15
CA ARG A 250 -3.92 9.39 15.10
C ARG A 250 -4.26 10.55 14.17
N THR A 251 -3.48 11.63 14.21
CA THR A 251 -3.63 12.76 13.29
C THR A 251 -3.42 12.31 11.85
N ARG A 252 -2.37 11.51 11.60
CA ARG A 252 -2.04 10.98 10.27
C ARG A 252 -3.05 9.98 9.75
N HIS A 253 -3.57 9.11 10.62
CA HIS A 253 -4.58 8.11 10.30
C HIS A 253 -5.84 8.76 9.72
N ALA A 254 -6.36 9.82 10.34
CA ALA A 254 -7.53 10.53 9.83
C ALA A 254 -7.32 11.08 8.41
N ALA A 255 -6.15 11.69 8.15
CA ALA A 255 -5.80 12.18 6.83
C ALA A 255 -5.66 11.04 5.81
N ALA A 256 -4.99 9.95 6.17
CA ALA A 256 -4.76 8.80 5.32
C ALA A 256 -6.07 8.02 5.00
N VAL A 257 -7.02 7.96 5.94
CA VAL A 257 -8.37 7.41 5.69
C VAL A 257 -9.14 8.28 4.70
N ALA A 258 -9.07 9.62 4.83
CA ALA A 258 -9.72 10.53 3.90
C ALA A 258 -9.15 10.38 2.49
N GLU A 259 -7.83 10.24 2.39
CA GLU A 259 -7.13 10.02 1.12
C GLU A 259 -7.45 8.67 0.48
N LEU A 260 -7.53 7.59 1.27
CA LEU A 260 -7.96 6.28 0.77
C LEU A 260 -9.38 6.37 0.19
N ARG A 261 -10.30 7.04 0.90
CA ARG A 261 -11.69 7.22 0.44
C ARG A 261 -11.78 8.04 -0.84
N SER A 262 -11.02 9.13 -0.97
CA SER A 262 -11.03 9.93 -2.19
C SER A 262 -10.40 9.15 -3.36
N THR A 263 -9.28 8.46 -3.13
CA THR A 263 -8.54 7.75 -4.17
C THR A 263 -9.29 6.51 -4.67
N VAL A 264 -9.73 5.65 -3.75
CA VAL A 264 -10.43 4.40 -4.09
C VAL A 264 -11.88 4.66 -4.47
N GLY A 265 -12.55 5.62 -3.84
CA GLY A 265 -13.94 5.98 -4.16
C GLY A 265 -14.08 6.54 -5.58
N LEU A 266 -13.14 7.37 -6.03
CA LEU A 266 -13.11 7.86 -7.42
C LEU A 266 -12.76 6.74 -8.39
N ALA A 267 -11.81 5.88 -8.06
CA ALA A 267 -11.36 4.82 -8.95
C ALA A 267 -12.36 3.65 -9.09
N ALA A 268 -13.12 3.32 -8.04
CA ALA A 268 -14.23 2.36 -8.15
C ALA A 268 -15.35 2.90 -9.04
N GLU A 269 -15.58 4.21 -9.04
CA GLU A 269 -16.56 4.85 -9.92
C GLU A 269 -16.05 4.91 -11.38
N SER A 270 -14.79 5.29 -11.60
CA SER A 270 -14.15 5.21 -12.93
C SER A 270 -14.08 3.79 -13.48
N ALA A 271 -13.88 2.78 -12.63
CA ALA A 271 -13.92 1.37 -13.06
C ALA A 271 -15.31 0.95 -13.54
N LYS A 272 -16.39 1.41 -12.88
CA LYS A 272 -17.76 1.20 -13.35
C LYS A 272 -18.02 1.91 -14.68
N VAL A 273 -17.56 3.15 -14.83
CA VAL A 273 -17.67 3.91 -16.08
C VAL A 273 -16.98 3.18 -17.23
N ASN A 274 -15.75 2.70 -17.02
CA ASN A 274 -15.02 1.92 -18.01
C ASN A 274 -15.74 0.61 -18.37
N ALA A 275 -16.25 -0.13 -17.39
CA ALA A 275 -17.02 -1.34 -17.63
C ALA A 275 -18.31 -1.06 -18.43
N GLN A 276 -18.96 0.08 -18.19
CA GLN A 276 -20.16 0.49 -18.91
C GLN A 276 -19.87 0.85 -20.37
N ILE A 277 -18.77 1.56 -20.64
CA ILE A 277 -18.29 1.87 -22.00
C ILE A 277 -17.93 0.57 -22.73
N GLU A 278 -17.25 -0.36 -22.07
CA GLU A 278 -16.87 -1.64 -22.68
C GLU A 278 -18.10 -2.52 -22.99
N ASN A 279 -19.08 -2.57 -22.08
CA ASN A 279 -20.35 -3.24 -22.37
C ASN A 279 -21.05 -2.62 -23.59
N ALA A 280 -21.06 -1.29 -23.72
CA ALA A 280 -21.63 -0.63 -24.90
C ALA A 280 -20.90 -1.04 -26.20
N ARG A 281 -19.57 -1.19 -26.16
CA ARG A 281 -18.78 -1.69 -27.30
C ARG A 281 -19.16 -3.12 -27.67
N GLN A 282 -19.41 -3.98 -26.70
CA GLN A 282 -19.81 -5.36 -26.97
C GLN A 282 -21.16 -5.42 -27.70
N PHE A 283 -22.16 -4.64 -27.28
CA PHE A 283 -23.44 -4.54 -27.99
C PHE A 283 -23.27 -3.99 -29.41
N ALA A 284 -22.46 -2.94 -29.59
CA ALA A 284 -22.12 -2.41 -30.90
C ALA A 284 -21.42 -3.43 -31.81
N TRP A 285 -20.50 -4.23 -31.26
CA TRP A 285 -19.84 -5.30 -31.99
C TRP A 285 -20.81 -6.40 -32.40
N GLN A 286 -21.72 -6.80 -31.52
CA GLN A 286 -22.78 -7.76 -31.84
C GLN A 286 -23.70 -7.22 -32.94
N ALA A 287 -24.07 -5.94 -32.87
CA ALA A 287 -24.88 -5.28 -33.89
C ALA A 287 -24.16 -5.28 -35.25
N ALA A 288 -22.90 -4.87 -35.28
CA ALA A 288 -22.08 -4.87 -36.48
C ALA A 288 -21.90 -6.27 -37.07
N LYS A 289 -21.75 -7.30 -36.22
CA LYS A 289 -21.66 -8.70 -36.66
C LYS A 289 -22.98 -9.21 -37.21
N ALA A 290 -24.10 -8.89 -36.58
CA ALA A 290 -25.43 -9.30 -37.02
C ALA A 290 -25.89 -8.60 -38.31
N ALA A 291 -25.33 -7.43 -38.62
CA ALA A 291 -25.59 -6.69 -39.87
C ALA A 291 -24.77 -7.17 -41.07
N GLN A 292 -23.81 -8.09 -40.87
CA GLN A 292 -22.96 -8.58 -41.95
C GLN A 292 -23.67 -9.60 -42.83
N ASN A 293 -23.29 -9.60 -44.11
CA ASN A 293 -23.81 -10.51 -45.13
C ASN A 293 -25.32 -10.34 -45.41
N PRO A 294 -25.77 -9.13 -45.81
CA PRO A 294 -27.12 -8.95 -46.32
C PRO A 294 -27.35 -9.80 -47.58
N PRO A 295 -28.62 -10.08 -47.95
CA PRO A 295 -29.84 -9.45 -47.45
C PRO A 295 -30.33 -10.03 -46.11
N HIS A 296 -30.95 -9.18 -45.30
CA HIS A 296 -31.62 -9.56 -44.06
C HIS A 296 -33.10 -9.15 -44.12
N THR A 297 -33.94 -9.94 -43.47
CA THR A 297 -35.37 -9.65 -43.28
C THR A 297 -35.56 -8.41 -42.40
N VAL A 298 -36.76 -7.81 -42.44
CA VAL A 298 -37.13 -6.69 -41.56
C VAL A 298 -36.89 -7.03 -40.08
N ALA A 299 -37.28 -8.23 -39.66
CA ALA A 299 -37.14 -8.67 -38.27
C ALA A 299 -35.67 -8.82 -37.84
N GLU A 300 -34.79 -9.24 -38.74
CA GLU A 300 -33.35 -9.30 -38.49
C GLU A 300 -32.75 -7.89 -38.39
N TRP A 301 -33.16 -6.96 -39.25
CA TRP A 301 -32.74 -5.57 -39.14
C TRP A 301 -33.22 -4.89 -37.85
N ASP A 302 -34.47 -5.15 -37.42
CA ASP A 302 -34.98 -4.63 -36.15
C ASP A 302 -34.12 -5.12 -34.96
N ARG A 303 -33.69 -6.40 -34.96
CA ARG A 303 -32.75 -6.91 -33.94
C ARG A 303 -31.40 -6.21 -33.96
N VAL A 304 -30.86 -5.90 -35.14
CA VAL A 304 -29.62 -5.11 -35.26
C VAL A 304 -29.82 -3.71 -34.69
N MET A 305 -30.97 -3.07 -34.94
CA MET A 305 -31.30 -1.77 -34.38
C MET A 305 -31.38 -1.80 -32.86
N ASP A 306 -31.98 -2.84 -32.26
CA ASP A 306 -32.08 -2.99 -30.82
C ASP A 306 -30.70 -3.06 -30.14
N LEU A 307 -29.76 -3.82 -30.72
CA LEU A 307 -28.39 -3.89 -30.22
C LEU A 307 -27.68 -2.52 -30.28
N TRP A 308 -27.85 -1.77 -31.37
CA TRP A 308 -27.31 -0.40 -31.47
C TRP A 308 -27.95 0.55 -30.45
N ASN A 309 -29.26 0.46 -30.24
CA ASN A 309 -29.97 1.28 -29.24
C ASN A 309 -29.47 0.98 -27.83
N GLU A 310 -29.25 -0.28 -27.49
CA GLU A 310 -28.73 -0.69 -26.18
C GLU A 310 -27.31 -0.16 -25.93
N ALA A 311 -26.44 -0.24 -26.95
CA ALA A 311 -25.11 0.36 -26.89
C ALA A 311 -25.18 1.88 -26.63
N ILE A 312 -26.06 2.59 -27.36
CA ILE A 312 -26.27 4.03 -27.20
C ILE A 312 -26.82 4.38 -25.82
N ALA A 313 -27.80 3.62 -25.31
CA ALA A 313 -28.42 3.85 -24.02
C ALA A 313 -27.39 3.78 -22.87
N ARG A 314 -26.48 2.81 -22.93
CA ARG A 314 -25.40 2.65 -21.95
C ARG A 314 -24.41 3.82 -21.98
N LEU A 315 -24.02 4.29 -23.16
CA LEU A 315 -23.12 5.45 -23.27
C LEU A 315 -23.76 6.74 -22.74
N ARG A 316 -25.08 6.91 -22.86
CA ARG A 316 -25.80 8.08 -22.32
C ARG A 316 -25.83 8.13 -20.79
N GLN A 317 -25.73 6.96 -20.14
CA GLN A 317 -25.71 6.84 -18.69
C GLN A 317 -24.33 7.15 -18.08
N VAL A 318 -23.30 7.41 -18.90
CA VAL A 318 -21.97 7.80 -18.39
C VAL A 318 -22.07 9.17 -17.71
N PRO A 319 -21.70 9.28 -16.42
CA PRO A 319 -21.90 10.48 -15.63
C PRO A 319 -20.93 11.60 -16.04
N SER A 320 -21.40 12.85 -15.97
CA SER A 320 -20.65 14.03 -16.45
C SER A 320 -19.47 14.44 -15.55
N ASN A 321 -19.34 13.86 -14.36
CA ASN A 321 -18.22 14.11 -13.45
C ASN A 321 -16.96 13.31 -13.82
N ASP A 322 -17.07 12.29 -14.67
CA ASP A 322 -15.93 11.60 -15.30
C ASP A 322 -15.65 12.23 -16.68
N LEU A 323 -14.81 13.26 -16.72
CA LEU A 323 -14.53 14.02 -17.94
C LEU A 323 -13.91 13.15 -19.06
N GLN A 324 -13.07 12.18 -18.70
CA GLN A 324 -12.40 11.32 -19.67
C GLN A 324 -13.37 10.27 -20.23
N GLY A 325 -14.09 9.56 -19.35
CA GLY A 325 -15.12 8.61 -19.76
C GLY A 325 -16.23 9.28 -20.55
N LYS A 326 -16.59 10.54 -20.21
CA LYS A 326 -17.59 11.32 -20.93
C LYS A 326 -17.15 11.66 -22.36
N ALA A 327 -15.93 12.16 -22.54
CA ALA A 327 -15.40 12.49 -23.86
C ALA A 327 -15.35 11.25 -24.78
N GLU A 328 -14.94 10.10 -24.23
CA GLU A 328 -14.94 8.83 -24.96
C GLU A 328 -16.35 8.36 -25.32
N ALA A 329 -17.29 8.45 -24.38
CA ALA A 329 -18.69 8.09 -24.61
C ALA A 329 -19.35 8.96 -25.69
N GLU A 330 -19.07 10.26 -25.72
CA GLU A 330 -19.60 11.18 -26.74
C GLU A 330 -19.08 10.85 -28.14
N LYS A 331 -17.79 10.51 -28.28
CA LYS A 331 -17.22 10.05 -29.54
C LYS A 331 -17.91 8.78 -30.05
N LEU A 332 -18.08 7.78 -29.18
CA LEU A 332 -18.76 6.54 -29.53
C LEU A 332 -20.25 6.75 -29.84
N LEU A 333 -20.93 7.64 -29.11
CA LEU A 333 -22.32 7.99 -29.37
C LEU A 333 -22.54 8.50 -30.79
N ALA A 334 -21.69 9.43 -31.25
CA ALA A 334 -21.78 9.95 -32.61
C ALA A 334 -21.63 8.84 -33.65
N GLN A 335 -20.66 7.94 -33.45
CA GLN A 335 -20.42 6.80 -34.35
C GLN A 335 -21.61 5.83 -34.36
N TYR A 336 -22.15 5.47 -33.18
CA TYR A 336 -23.21 4.47 -33.09
C TYR A 336 -24.55 5.01 -33.60
N GLN A 337 -24.80 6.31 -33.42
CA GLN A 337 -25.97 6.97 -34.01
C GLN A 337 -25.92 6.99 -35.54
N ALA A 338 -24.73 7.22 -36.12
CA ALA A 338 -24.55 7.15 -37.57
C ALA A 338 -24.82 5.72 -38.10
N ASN A 339 -24.25 4.71 -37.45
CA ASN A 339 -24.49 3.30 -37.81
C ASN A 339 -25.97 2.92 -37.70
N LEU A 340 -26.64 3.32 -36.62
CA LEU A 340 -28.08 3.08 -36.46
C LEU A 340 -28.90 3.76 -37.57
N GLY A 341 -28.49 4.95 -38.01
CA GLY A 341 -29.10 5.64 -39.14
C GLY A 341 -29.01 4.81 -40.43
N GLU A 342 -27.85 4.23 -40.73
CA GLU A 342 -27.68 3.36 -41.89
C GLU A 342 -28.55 2.09 -41.82
N ILE A 343 -28.61 1.45 -40.65
CA ILE A 343 -29.44 0.25 -40.45
C ILE A 343 -30.92 0.56 -40.67
N ARG A 344 -31.41 1.71 -40.21
CA ARG A 344 -32.81 2.14 -40.45
C ARG A 344 -33.13 2.25 -41.94
N VAL A 345 -32.23 2.85 -42.71
CA VAL A 345 -32.41 2.96 -44.18
C VAL A 345 -32.50 1.58 -44.83
N ARG A 346 -31.62 0.64 -44.44
CA ARG A 346 -31.62 -0.74 -44.97
C ARG A 346 -32.90 -1.49 -44.61
N ARG A 347 -33.35 -1.34 -43.37
CA ARG A 347 -34.60 -1.92 -42.86
C ARG A 347 -35.81 -1.43 -43.62
N ASP A 348 -35.89 -0.13 -43.87
CA ASP A 348 -37.01 0.48 -44.58
C ASP A 348 -37.02 0.10 -46.07
N ALA A 349 -35.84 0.00 -46.70
CA ALA A 349 -35.71 -0.50 -48.08
C ALA A 349 -36.18 -1.95 -48.20
N GLU A 350 -35.82 -2.82 -47.27
CA GLU A 350 -36.30 -4.20 -47.20
C GLU A 350 -37.83 -4.25 -47.03
N ALA A 351 -38.36 -3.48 -46.08
CA ALA A 351 -39.80 -3.45 -45.83
C ALA A 351 -40.61 -2.94 -47.04
N GLU A 352 -40.08 -1.95 -47.76
CA GLU A 352 -40.69 -1.46 -49.00
C GLU A 352 -40.63 -2.51 -50.11
N ALA A 353 -39.49 -3.17 -50.29
CA ALA A 353 -39.32 -4.22 -51.29
C ALA A 353 -40.29 -5.39 -51.07
N VAL A 354 -40.45 -5.85 -49.83
CA VAL A 354 -41.42 -6.91 -49.48
C VAL A 354 -42.85 -6.47 -49.79
N ARG A 355 -43.24 -5.24 -49.45
CA ARG A 355 -44.57 -4.70 -49.78
C ARG A 355 -44.78 -4.59 -51.29
N ARG A 356 -43.76 -4.15 -52.02
CA ARG A 356 -43.79 -4.01 -53.48
C ARG A 356 -43.97 -5.37 -54.15
N LEU A 357 -43.18 -6.37 -53.76
CA LEU A 357 -43.33 -7.73 -54.30
C LEU A 357 -44.71 -8.31 -53.98
N THR A 358 -45.24 -8.10 -52.77
CA THR A 358 -46.58 -8.54 -52.40
C THR A 358 -47.65 -7.95 -53.32
N ARG A 359 -47.55 -6.65 -53.62
CA ARG A 359 -48.45 -5.97 -54.57
C ARG A 359 -48.31 -6.54 -55.98
N VAL A 360 -47.08 -6.70 -56.46
CA VAL A 360 -46.82 -7.28 -57.79
C VAL A 360 -47.40 -8.68 -57.91
N ASN A 361 -47.25 -9.52 -56.89
CA ASN A 361 -47.83 -10.87 -56.89
C ASN A 361 -49.36 -10.84 -57.01
N GLN A 362 -50.04 -9.85 -56.42
CA GLN A 362 -51.48 -9.64 -56.61
C GLN A 362 -51.81 -9.20 -58.04
N GLU A 363 -51.01 -8.31 -58.63
CA GLU A 363 -51.18 -7.88 -60.04
C GLU A 363 -50.96 -9.03 -61.02
N ILE A 364 -49.98 -9.90 -60.77
CA ILE A 364 -49.73 -11.11 -61.56
C ILE A 364 -50.93 -12.06 -61.48
N GLN A 365 -51.51 -12.28 -60.30
CA GLN A 365 -52.70 -13.11 -60.13
C GLN A 365 -53.90 -12.54 -60.91
N GLN A 366 -54.12 -11.23 -60.84
CA GLN A 366 -55.18 -10.56 -61.60
C GLN A 366 -54.96 -10.69 -63.11
N PHE A 367 -53.72 -10.51 -63.58
CA PHE A 367 -53.35 -10.70 -64.97
C PHE A 367 -53.65 -12.13 -65.46
N GLN A 368 -53.30 -13.14 -64.66
CA GLN A 368 -53.55 -14.55 -64.99
C GLN A 368 -55.06 -14.87 -65.08
N GLN A 369 -55.90 -14.27 -64.24
CA GLN A 369 -57.35 -14.46 -64.29
C GLN A 369 -58.01 -13.83 -65.53
N LEU A 370 -57.40 -12.79 -66.09
CA LEU A 370 -57.89 -12.07 -67.28
C LEU A 370 -57.32 -12.61 -68.60
N ALA A 371 -56.40 -13.56 -68.53
CA ALA A 371 -55.74 -14.14 -69.69
C ALA A 371 -56.76 -14.89 -70.57
N GLY A 372 -57.06 -14.33 -71.75
CA GLY A 372 -58.00 -14.88 -72.72
C GLY A 372 -59.34 -14.17 -72.84
N SER A 373 -59.64 -13.19 -71.96
CA SER A 373 -60.90 -12.42 -71.98
C SER A 373 -60.74 -10.92 -72.28
N THR A 374 -59.51 -10.46 -72.55
CA THR A 374 -59.14 -9.05 -72.70
C THR A 374 -58.22 -8.82 -73.90
N ASP A 375 -58.22 -7.59 -74.45
CA ASP A 375 -57.40 -7.16 -75.59
C ASP A 375 -55.89 -7.23 -75.28
N ALA A 376 -55.08 -7.62 -76.27
CA ALA A 376 -53.63 -7.71 -76.19
C ALA A 376 -52.96 -6.40 -75.73
N ASN A 377 -53.44 -5.23 -76.16
CA ASN A 377 -52.91 -3.93 -75.75
C ASN A 377 -53.07 -3.68 -74.25
N TYR A 378 -54.19 -4.14 -73.67
CA TYR A 378 -54.42 -4.05 -72.23
C TYR A 378 -53.44 -4.96 -71.47
N GLN A 379 -53.25 -6.20 -71.94
CA GLN A 379 -52.31 -7.16 -71.35
C GLN A 379 -50.86 -6.64 -71.41
N ILE A 380 -50.45 -6.05 -72.53
CA ILE A 380 -49.14 -5.38 -72.70
C ILE A 380 -48.95 -4.26 -71.66
N SER A 381 -49.96 -3.40 -71.47
CA SER A 381 -49.90 -2.31 -70.48
C SER A 381 -49.74 -2.83 -69.05
N GLN A 382 -50.46 -3.89 -68.68
CA GLN A 382 -50.36 -4.53 -67.36
C GLN A 382 -48.96 -5.13 -67.13
N LEU A 383 -48.41 -5.85 -68.11
CA LEU A 383 -47.06 -6.42 -68.01
C LEU A 383 -45.99 -5.32 -67.88
N ASN A 384 -46.12 -4.21 -68.61
CA ASN A 384 -45.20 -3.09 -68.47
C ASN A 384 -45.23 -2.45 -67.09
N ARG A 385 -46.40 -2.36 -66.44
CA ARG A 385 -46.52 -1.92 -65.04
C ARG A 385 -45.82 -2.89 -64.09
N ILE A 386 -46.12 -4.18 -64.19
CA ILE A 386 -45.49 -5.25 -63.40
C ILE A 386 -43.95 -5.19 -63.54
N LEU A 387 -43.45 -5.05 -64.77
CA LEU A 387 -42.02 -4.95 -65.04
C LEU A 387 -41.38 -3.71 -64.41
N THR A 388 -42.08 -2.57 -64.41
CA THR A 388 -41.60 -1.33 -63.78
C THR A 388 -41.49 -1.50 -62.27
N GLU A 389 -42.50 -2.10 -61.65
CA GLU A 389 -42.53 -2.39 -60.21
C GLU A 389 -41.44 -3.38 -59.80
N LEU A 390 -41.25 -4.47 -60.56
CA LEU A 390 -40.21 -5.47 -60.27
C LEU A 390 -38.80 -4.90 -60.38
N LYS A 391 -38.53 -4.08 -61.41
CA LYS A 391 -37.21 -3.46 -61.61
C LYS A 391 -36.86 -2.41 -60.56
N ALA A 392 -37.85 -1.89 -59.83
CA ALA A 392 -37.64 -0.95 -58.73
C ALA A 392 -37.22 -1.65 -57.42
N ILE A 393 -37.23 -2.99 -57.35
CA ILE A 393 -36.82 -3.74 -56.16
C ILE A 393 -35.28 -3.76 -56.05
N PRO A 394 -34.68 -3.23 -54.96
CA PRO A 394 -33.22 -3.13 -54.85
C PRO A 394 -32.52 -4.48 -54.63
N SER A 395 -31.30 -4.63 -55.17
CA SER A 395 -30.49 -5.86 -55.13
C SER A 395 -30.00 -6.29 -53.74
N GLY A 396 -30.11 -5.43 -52.73
CA GLY A 396 -29.75 -5.71 -51.34
C GLY A 396 -30.89 -6.23 -50.47
N THR A 397 -32.04 -6.59 -51.05
CA THR A 397 -33.24 -7.04 -50.33
C THR A 397 -33.46 -8.54 -50.44
N THR A 398 -34.18 -9.14 -49.51
CA THR A 398 -34.37 -10.61 -49.46
C THR A 398 -35.17 -11.11 -50.66
N VAL A 399 -36.09 -10.28 -51.15
CA VAL A 399 -37.02 -10.56 -52.25
C VAL A 399 -36.42 -10.33 -53.64
N TYR A 400 -35.20 -9.79 -53.73
CA TYR A 400 -34.62 -9.39 -55.02
C TYR A 400 -34.50 -10.55 -56.02
N LYS A 401 -34.02 -11.72 -55.58
CA LYS A 401 -33.86 -12.88 -56.47
C LYS A 401 -35.19 -13.38 -57.04
N GLU A 402 -36.25 -13.31 -56.23
CA GLU A 402 -37.60 -13.64 -56.69
C GLU A 402 -38.08 -12.59 -57.70
N ALA A 403 -37.87 -11.31 -57.42
CA ALA A 403 -38.22 -10.22 -58.31
C ALA A 403 -37.49 -10.31 -59.67
N GLU A 404 -36.21 -10.70 -59.66
CA GLU A 404 -35.42 -10.93 -60.87
C GLU A 404 -36.00 -12.06 -61.73
N LEU A 405 -36.36 -13.19 -61.09
CA LEU A 405 -37.01 -14.30 -61.79
C LEU A 405 -38.36 -13.89 -62.41
N LEU A 406 -39.20 -13.19 -61.64
CA LEU A 406 -40.48 -12.68 -62.12
C LEU A 406 -40.31 -11.66 -63.26
N THR A 407 -39.24 -10.87 -63.24
CA THR A 407 -38.91 -9.92 -64.31
C THR A 407 -38.66 -10.67 -65.62
N ILE A 408 -37.89 -11.75 -65.58
CA ILE A 408 -37.62 -12.61 -66.75
C ILE A 408 -38.92 -13.23 -67.27
N GLN A 409 -39.78 -13.74 -66.38
CA GLN A 409 -41.06 -14.34 -66.76
C GLN A 409 -42.00 -13.33 -67.42
N ALA A 410 -42.11 -12.13 -66.85
CA ALA A 410 -42.93 -11.05 -67.40
C ALA A 410 -42.41 -10.55 -68.75
N GLN A 411 -41.08 -10.49 -68.95
CA GLN A 411 -40.48 -10.17 -70.26
C GLN A 411 -40.83 -11.23 -71.31
N ASN A 412 -40.70 -12.51 -70.98
CA ASN A 412 -41.04 -13.60 -71.89
C ASN A 412 -42.54 -13.60 -72.25
N ALA A 413 -43.42 -13.29 -71.29
CA ALA A 413 -44.85 -13.14 -71.56
C ALA A 413 -45.15 -11.96 -72.48
N LEU A 414 -44.44 -10.84 -72.29
CA LEU A 414 -44.57 -9.65 -73.12
C LEU A 414 -44.14 -9.92 -74.57
N SER A 415 -42.98 -10.58 -74.78
CA SER A 415 -42.49 -10.94 -76.12
C SER A 415 -43.49 -11.77 -76.93
N LYS A 416 -44.11 -12.77 -76.28
CA LYS A 416 -45.15 -13.61 -76.89
C LYS A 416 -46.37 -12.82 -77.36
N LEU A 417 -46.77 -11.77 -76.63
CA LEU A 417 -47.93 -10.92 -76.97
C LEU A 417 -47.60 -9.92 -78.07
N THR A 418 -46.36 -9.46 -78.16
CA THR A 418 -45.92 -8.49 -79.16
C THR A 418 -45.47 -9.12 -80.49
N GLY A 419 -45.49 -10.45 -80.60
CA GLY A 419 -45.18 -11.16 -81.84
C GLY A 419 -43.69 -11.15 -82.22
N GLN A 420 -42.80 -11.18 -81.23
CA GLN A 420 -41.35 -11.41 -81.41
C GLN A 420 -40.89 -12.65 -80.67
#